data_AF-A0A2Y9J934-F1
#
_entry.id   AF-A0A2Y9J934-F1
#
_cell.length_a   1.000
_cell.length_b   1.000
_cell.length_c   1.000
_cell.angle_alpha   90.00
_cell.angle_beta   90.00
_cell.angle_gamma   90.00
#
_symmetry.space_group_name_H-M   'P 1'
#
loop_
_entity.id
_entity.type
_entity.pdbx_description
1 polymer ?
#
loop_
_entity_poly.entity_id
_entity_poly.type
_entity_poly.pdbx_seq_one_letter_code
_entity_poly.pdbx_strand_id
1 'polypeptide(L)' 'MRALSFLLLILCLVSSHLAPGAGFLSGLGQRSDHYMCVRKGGTCNFSPCPLFTRSEGTCYGGKAKCCMR' A
#
# COMPACT_ATOMS: atom_id res chain seq x y z
N MET A 1 20.72 5.10 -33.62
CA MET A 1 19.54 4.23 -33.47
C MET A 1 19.66 3.24 -32.31
N ARG A 2 20.73 2.43 -32.18
CA ARG A 2 20.87 1.43 -31.09
C ARG A 2 21.14 2.03 -29.70
N ALA A 3 21.97 3.07 -29.61
CA ALA A 3 22.30 3.72 -28.34
C ALA A 3 21.07 4.35 -27.64
N LEU A 4 20.14 4.89 -28.45
CA LEU A 4 18.91 5.49 -27.96
C LEU A 4 17.95 4.41 -27.40
N SER A 5 17.93 3.24 -28.03
CA SER A 5 17.20 2.06 -27.51
C SER A 5 17.76 1.57 -26.17
N PHE A 6 19.09 1.55 -25.99
CA PHE A 6 19.69 1.18 -24.71
C PHE A 6 19.39 2.19 -23.61
N LEU A 7 19.43 3.49 -23.93
CA LEU A 7 19.04 4.57 -23.01
C LEU A 7 17.57 4.45 -22.56
N LEU A 8 16.66 4.15 -23.48
CA LEU A 8 15.25 3.91 -23.17
C LEU A 8 15.06 2.67 -22.29
N LEU A 9 15.78 1.58 -22.57
CA LEU A 9 15.75 0.35 -21.75
C LEU A 9 16.19 0.60 -20.31
N ILE A 10 17.28 1.34 -20.11
CA ILE A 10 17.77 1.68 -18.77
C ILE A 10 16.77 2.59 -18.04
N LEU A 11 16.16 3.56 -18.74
CA LEU A 11 15.14 4.43 -18.17
C LEU A 11 13.89 3.65 -17.72
N CYS A 12 13.44 2.67 -18.52
CA CYS A 12 12.33 1.78 -18.16
C CYS A 12 12.65 0.92 -16.94
N LEU A 13 13.86 0.35 -16.87
CA LEU A 13 14.30 -0.47 -15.72
C LEU A 13 14.40 0.36 -14.44
N VAL A 14 14.92 1.59 -14.50
CA VAL A 14 15.01 2.49 -13.34
C VAL A 14 13.63 2.96 -12.88
N SER A 15 12.70 3.24 -13.82
CA SER A 15 11.31 3.59 -13.48
C SER A 15 10.56 2.45 -12.78
N SER A 16 10.92 1.20 -13.09
CA SER A 16 10.36 0.01 -12.42
C SER A 16 10.92 -0.18 -11.00
N HIS A 17 12.12 0.34 -10.73
CA HIS A 17 12.80 0.25 -9.43
C HIS A 17 12.56 1.47 -8.51
N LEU A 18 12.02 2.58 -9.03
CA LEU A 18 11.63 3.76 -8.25
C LEU A 18 10.16 3.70 -7.79
N ALA A 19 9.71 2.53 -7.35
CA ALA A 19 8.67 2.43 -6.34
C ALA A 19 9.35 2.12 -4.99
N PRO A 20 9.80 3.13 -4.23
CA PRO A 20 10.25 2.89 -2.86
C PRO A 20 9.01 2.61 -2.01
N GLY A 21 8.85 1.37 -1.56
CA GLY A 21 8.08 1.09 -0.35
C GLY A 21 7.19 -0.14 -0.40
N ALA A 22 7.56 -1.13 0.42
CA ALA A 22 6.67 -2.06 1.13
C ALA A 22 6.24 -3.38 0.43
N GLY A 23 6.95 -3.87 -0.59
CA GLY A 23 6.57 -5.12 -1.27
C GLY A 23 7.24 -6.42 -0.80
N PHE A 24 8.48 -6.39 -0.29
CA PHE A 24 9.33 -7.59 -0.35
C PHE A 24 9.96 -8.07 0.97
N LEU A 25 9.68 -7.42 2.11
CA LEU A 25 10.17 -7.85 3.45
C LEU A 25 9.09 -8.37 4.40
N SER A 26 7.86 -8.59 3.93
CA SER A 26 6.78 -9.08 4.82
C SER A 26 6.41 -10.56 4.59
N GLY A 27 7.17 -11.28 3.77
CA GLY A 27 7.00 -12.70 3.45
C GLY A 27 7.19 -13.72 4.60
N LEU A 28 7.38 -13.28 5.85
CA LEU A 28 7.44 -14.17 7.02
C LEU A 28 6.30 -13.94 8.05
N GLY A 29 5.34 -13.07 7.75
CA GLY A 29 4.24 -12.81 8.69
C GLY A 29 3.27 -11.69 8.30
N GLN A 30 2.99 -11.50 7.01
CA GLN A 30 2.11 -10.44 6.50
C GLN A 30 0.65 -10.68 6.91
N ARG A 31 0.32 -10.32 8.15
CA ARG A 31 -1.07 -10.23 8.61
C ARG A 31 -1.82 -9.28 7.69
N SER A 32 -3.05 -9.65 7.31
CA SER A 32 -3.88 -8.81 6.46
C SER A 32 -4.06 -7.42 7.08
N ASP A 33 -4.11 -6.40 6.23
CA ASP A 33 -4.36 -5.02 6.64
C ASP A 33 -5.66 -4.89 7.44
N HIS A 34 -6.68 -5.67 7.07
CA HIS A 34 -7.90 -5.86 7.86
C HIS A 34 -7.61 -6.37 9.28
N TYR A 35 -6.84 -7.45 9.42
CA TYR A 35 -6.50 -8.01 10.73
C TYR A 35 -5.74 -7.00 11.60
N MET A 36 -4.82 -6.24 11.01
CA MET A 36 -4.07 -5.20 11.70
C MET A 36 -4.98 -4.06 12.19
N CYS A 37 -5.95 -3.64 11.37
CA CYS A 37 -6.93 -2.62 11.75
C CYS A 37 -7.78 -3.07 12.95
N VAL A 38 -8.37 -4.26 12.87
CA VAL A 38 -9.25 -4.80 13.93
C VAL A 38 -8.46 -5.06 15.21
N ARG A 39 -7.22 -5.57 15.11
CA ARG A 39 -6.35 -5.78 16.28
C ARG A 39 -6.03 -4.49 17.03
N LYS A 40 -5.95 -3.35 16.32
CA LYS A 40 -5.75 -2.03 16.95
C LYS A 40 -7.03 -1.46 17.57
N GLY A 41 -8.19 -2.11 17.38
CA GLY A 41 -9.50 -1.60 17.82
C GLY A 41 -10.18 -0.69 16.78
N GLY A 42 -9.69 -0.70 15.53
CA GLY A 42 -10.28 0.03 14.42
C GLY A 42 -11.40 -0.74 13.72
N THR A 43 -12.09 -0.03 12.83
CA THR A 43 -13.12 -0.59 11.96
C THR A 43 -12.79 -0.31 10.50
N CYS A 44 -13.05 -1.25 9.61
CA CYS A 44 -12.82 -1.06 8.19
C CYS A 44 -14.08 -0.48 7.52
N ASN A 45 -13.93 0.64 6.82
CA ASN A 45 -15.04 1.27 6.10
C ASN A 45 -14.69 1.49 4.62
N PHE A 46 -15.58 1.08 3.73
CA PHE A 46 -15.44 1.34 2.28
C PHE A 46 -15.75 2.79 1.93
N SER A 47 -16.59 3.45 2.73
CA SER A 47 -16.85 4.88 2.65
C SER A 47 -15.84 5.67 3.52
N PRO A 48 -15.82 7.02 3.44
CA PRO A 48 -15.01 7.84 4.32
C PRO A 48 -15.29 7.54 5.80
N CYS A 49 -14.27 7.70 6.64
CA CYS A 49 -14.40 7.45 8.08
C CYS A 49 -15.44 8.38 8.72
N PRO A 50 -16.25 7.88 9.67
CA PRO A 50 -17.18 8.70 10.46
C PRO A 50 -16.53 9.97 11.04
N LEU A 51 -17.31 11.03 11.24
CA LEU A 51 -16.86 12.38 11.64
C LEU A 51 -15.96 12.43 12.91
N PHE A 52 -16.04 11.43 13.79
CA PHE A 52 -15.24 11.35 15.02
C PHE A 52 -14.21 10.22 14.97
N THR A 53 -13.78 9.83 13.77
CA THR A 53 -12.79 8.76 13.57
C THR A 53 -11.76 9.19 12.54
N ARG A 54 -10.52 8.78 12.74
CA ARG A 54 -9.39 9.06 11.86
C ARG A 54 -9.05 7.86 11.00
N SER A 55 -8.67 8.08 9.75
CA SER A 55 -8.17 7.00 8.89
C SER A 55 -6.71 6.69 9.19
N GLU A 56 -6.41 5.50 9.70
CA GLU A 56 -5.07 5.03 10.07
C GLU A 56 -4.68 3.81 9.22
N GLY A 57 -4.64 4.00 7.90
CA GLY A 57 -4.29 2.96 6.92
C GLY A 57 -5.48 2.40 6.15
N THR A 58 -5.31 1.19 5.61
CA THR A 58 -6.28 0.53 4.72
C THR A 58 -6.75 -0.82 5.24
N CYS A 59 -7.82 -1.34 4.64
CA CYS A 59 -8.30 -2.69 4.81
C CYS A 59 -8.59 -3.36 3.47
N TYR A 60 -8.57 -4.70 3.46
CA TYR A 60 -8.87 -5.56 2.31
C TYR A 60 -7.95 -5.30 1.10
N GLY A 61 -6.66 -5.07 1.37
CA GLY A 61 -5.66 -4.77 0.34
C GLY A 61 -5.87 -3.39 -0.30
N GLY A 62 -6.26 -2.39 0.50
CA GLY A 62 -6.45 -1.01 0.00
C GLY A 62 -7.87 -0.65 -0.46
N LYS A 63 -8.82 -1.59 -0.42
CA LYS A 63 -10.20 -1.34 -0.90
C LYS A 63 -11.05 -0.55 0.09
N ALA A 64 -10.68 -0.56 1.36
CA ALA A 64 -11.35 0.17 2.43
C ALA A 64 -10.33 0.95 3.28
N LYS A 65 -10.82 1.90 4.07
CA LYS A 65 -10.03 2.66 5.04
C LYS A 65 -10.15 2.04 6.42
N CYS A 66 -9.05 1.99 7.15
CA CYS A 66 -9.08 1.64 8.57
C CYS A 66 -9.42 2.89 9.38
N CYS A 67 -10.59 2.91 10.02
CA CYS A 67 -11.10 4.02 10.81
C CYS A 67 -10.94 3.72 12.30
N MET A 68 -10.20 4.59 12.99
CA MET A 68 -9.89 4.53 14.41
C MET A 68 -10.69 5.61 15.15
N ARG A 69 -11.28 5.29 16.30
CA ARG A 69 -11.84 6.31 17.21
C ARG A 69 -10.73 7.13 17.86
#